data_AF-A0A0D9P6H4-F1
#
_entry.id   AF-A0A0D9P6H4-F1
#
_cell.length_a   1.000
_cell.length_b   1.000
_cell.length_c   1.000
_cell.angle_alpha   90.00
_cell.angle_beta   90.00
_cell.angle_gamma   90.00
#
_symmetry.space_group_name_H-M   'P 1'
#
loop_
_entity.id
_entity.type
_entity.pdbx_description
1 polymer ?
#
loop_
_entity_poly.entity_id
_entity_poly.type
_entity_poly.pdbx_seq_one_letter_code
_entity_poly.pdbx_strand_id
1 'polypeptide(L)'
;MPGSSATEPLLIHMPPFPQPDGSASKLPTFLGKRPVASINYRWRPFSEPSPEVSTVNKAFSPLYWPTPVHDTSFAFAWLIENFPPPTHKRRDIYIYGSYLGASLAASLALTEAHTHARFGIRGLIAYNGIYNWTMFLPDHRINRPPRRAKATTAPPGPQEGSQLHRLQEQMPALFDMPSNLFDPFASPSLFFHSPGLIVPQSFFMTVEHSALIDNMTSDEEITPNPIKSPRKSHLVFPPRQSTLKIPDTLLLFDSAPLPVPKPTTKPKSARARKRAKPKGHSFEAQAAELAELMRRSVNVVELKERSKWDEDVHTRVDEAIRRVRVVDVGLERDSTELSDVGCDAVTTWLENR
;
A
#
# COMPACT_ATOMS: atom_id res chain seq x y z
N MET A 1 -17.90 -16.23 33.17
CA MET A 1 -16.57 -15.66 33.47
C MET A 1 -16.00 -15.13 32.16
N PRO A 2 -15.88 -13.80 31.96
CA PRO A 2 -15.27 -13.28 30.73
C PRO A 2 -13.77 -13.53 30.77
N GLY A 3 -13.31 -14.50 29.99
CA GLY A 3 -11.92 -14.92 29.92
C GLY A 3 -11.04 -13.86 29.23
N SER A 4 -10.09 -13.34 29.99
CA SER A 4 -8.83 -12.67 29.61
C SER A 4 -8.70 -12.07 28.18
N SER A 5 -9.22 -10.86 27.96
CA SER A 5 -8.92 -10.05 26.75
C SER A 5 -7.43 -9.70 26.60
N ALA A 6 -6.63 -9.89 27.65
CA ALA A 6 -5.20 -9.56 27.70
C ALA A 6 -4.30 -10.58 26.97
N THR A 7 -4.84 -11.74 26.58
CA THR A 7 -4.10 -12.76 25.81
C THR A 7 -4.51 -12.85 24.35
N GLU A 8 -5.66 -12.29 23.97
CA GLU A 8 -6.11 -12.26 22.58
C GLU A 8 -5.28 -11.27 21.75
N PRO A 9 -5.00 -11.58 20.46
CA PRO A 9 -4.32 -10.64 19.58
C PRO A 9 -5.04 -9.29 19.51
N LEU A 10 -4.26 -8.20 19.45
CA LEU A 10 -4.81 -6.87 19.21
C LEU A 10 -4.91 -6.63 17.71
N LEU A 11 -6.09 -6.24 17.23
CA LEU A 11 -6.29 -5.78 15.87
C LEU A 11 -6.19 -4.26 15.81
N ILE A 12 -5.32 -3.74 14.96
CA ILE A 12 -5.27 -2.32 14.66
C ILE A 12 -6.09 -2.09 13.39
N HIS A 13 -7.08 -1.20 13.45
CA HIS A 13 -7.88 -0.78 12.31
C HIS A 13 -7.41 0.58 11.80
N MET A 14 -7.05 0.64 10.52
CA MET A 14 -6.78 1.87 9.77
C MET A 14 -7.95 2.12 8.81
N PRO A 15 -8.78 3.15 9.04
CA PRO A 15 -9.95 3.41 8.23
C PRO A 15 -9.59 3.80 6.78
N PRO A 16 -10.53 3.62 5.82
CA PRO A 16 -10.28 3.91 4.41
C PRO A 16 -9.92 5.36 4.14
N PHE A 17 -10.58 6.27 4.85
CA PHE A 17 -10.45 7.71 4.77
C PHE A 17 -10.60 8.32 6.17
N PRO A 18 -9.97 9.47 6.45
CA PRO A 18 -10.24 10.27 7.63
C PRO A 18 -11.72 10.64 7.75
N GLN A 19 -12.25 10.68 8.98
CA GLN A 19 -13.58 11.26 9.24
C GLN A 19 -13.45 12.78 9.38
N PRO A 20 -14.27 13.59 8.69
CA PRO A 20 -14.18 15.05 8.73
C PRO A 20 -14.34 15.64 10.14
N ASP A 21 -15.21 15.04 10.94
CA ASP A 21 -15.54 15.43 12.33
C ASP A 21 -14.64 14.76 13.38
N GLY A 22 -13.66 13.96 12.95
CA GLY A 22 -12.79 13.19 13.84
C GLY A 22 -13.48 12.02 14.55
N SER A 23 -14.73 11.69 14.20
CA SER A 23 -15.48 10.58 14.79
C SER A 23 -14.85 9.22 14.51
N ALA A 24 -15.26 8.21 15.27
CA ALA A 24 -14.81 6.84 15.06
C ALA A 24 -15.40 6.28 13.76
N SER A 25 -14.54 5.78 12.87
CA SER A 25 -14.99 5.09 11.65
C SER A 25 -15.73 3.80 12.00
N LYS A 26 -16.77 3.48 11.23
CA LYS A 26 -17.51 2.21 11.36
C LYS A 26 -16.54 1.03 11.22
N LEU A 27 -16.55 0.14 12.21
CA LEU A 27 -15.73 -1.06 12.18
C LEU A 27 -16.30 -2.09 11.20
N PRO A 28 -15.46 -2.74 10.37
CA PRO A 28 -15.83 -3.94 9.63
C PRO A 28 -16.43 -5.03 10.54
N THR A 29 -17.43 -5.75 10.03
CA THR A 29 -18.18 -6.77 10.79
C THR A 29 -17.27 -7.86 11.38
N PHE A 30 -16.26 -8.30 10.63
CA PHE A 30 -15.30 -9.32 11.07
C PHE A 30 -14.41 -8.89 12.25
N LEU A 31 -14.31 -7.57 12.50
CA LEU A 31 -13.56 -7.01 13.63
C LEU A 31 -14.41 -6.86 14.90
N GLY A 32 -15.74 -6.82 14.79
CA GLY A 32 -16.64 -6.40 15.88
C GLY A 32 -16.65 -7.28 17.13
N LYS A 33 -16.09 -8.49 17.08
CA LYS A 33 -16.00 -9.43 18.23
C LYS A 33 -14.59 -9.61 18.79
N ARG A 34 -13.63 -8.77 18.36
CA ARG A 34 -12.22 -8.90 18.72
C ARG A 34 -11.71 -7.62 19.40
N PRO A 35 -10.60 -7.67 20.15
CA PRO A 35 -9.96 -6.47 20.69
C PRO A 35 -9.43 -5.62 19.53
N VAL A 36 -9.98 -4.43 19.35
CA VAL A 36 -9.63 -3.55 18.22
C VAL A 36 -9.23 -2.17 18.75
N ALA A 37 -8.12 -1.65 18.23
CA ALA A 37 -7.74 -0.25 18.34
C ALA A 37 -7.86 0.40 16.96
N SER A 38 -8.72 1.40 16.81
CA SER A 38 -8.83 2.16 15.56
C SER A 38 -7.94 3.39 15.62
N ILE A 39 -7.02 3.52 14.67
CA ILE A 39 -6.16 4.70 14.56
C ILE A 39 -6.77 5.62 13.51
N ASN A 40 -7.37 6.71 13.97
CA ASN A 40 -7.82 7.80 13.11
C ASN A 40 -6.61 8.69 12.77
N TYR A 41 -6.48 9.06 11.50
CA TYR A 41 -5.39 9.89 10.99
C TYR A 41 -5.95 11.07 10.20
N ARG A 42 -5.17 12.16 10.08
CA ARG A 42 -5.57 13.35 9.33
C ARG A 42 -4.96 13.35 7.94
N TRP A 43 -5.79 13.55 6.91
CA TRP A 43 -5.33 13.65 5.52
C TRP A 43 -6.35 14.42 4.65
N ARG A 44 -5.91 15.50 4.00
CA ARG A 44 -6.71 16.25 3.01
C ARG A 44 -6.94 15.43 1.73
N PRO A 45 -8.08 15.60 1.05
CA PRO A 45 -9.17 16.56 1.34
C PRO A 45 -10.16 16.09 2.42
N PHE A 46 -9.96 14.91 3.01
CA PHE A 46 -10.96 14.26 3.87
C PHE A 46 -10.99 14.82 5.31
N SER A 47 -9.97 15.58 5.71
CA SER A 47 -9.89 16.22 7.02
C SER A 47 -10.02 17.74 6.92
N GLU A 48 -10.84 18.32 7.79
CA GLU A 48 -10.96 19.76 7.95
C GLU A 48 -10.02 20.28 9.06
N PRO A 49 -9.48 21.51 8.93
CA PRO A 49 -8.74 22.14 10.02
C PRO A 49 -9.69 22.42 11.19
N SER A 50 -9.28 22.09 12.41
CA SER A 50 -10.08 22.36 13.61
C SER A 50 -10.38 23.87 13.75
N PRO A 51 -11.65 24.27 13.97
CA PRO A 51 -12.02 25.67 14.13
C PRO A 51 -11.52 26.31 15.44
N GLU A 52 -11.11 25.51 16.44
CA GLU A 52 -10.69 26.01 17.75
C GLU A 52 -9.26 26.58 17.78
N VAL A 53 -8.45 26.36 16.74
CA VAL A 53 -7.03 26.82 16.67
C VAL A 53 -6.92 28.24 16.07
N SER A 54 -7.96 29.05 16.25
CA SER A 54 -8.15 30.30 15.50
C SER A 54 -7.52 31.56 16.13
N THR A 55 -6.91 31.53 17.32
CA THR A 55 -6.72 32.80 18.06
C THR A 55 -5.34 33.18 18.57
N VAL A 56 -4.28 32.35 18.60
CA VAL A 56 -3.01 32.86 19.19
C VAL A 56 -1.70 32.48 18.50
N ASN A 57 -1.53 31.36 17.78
CA ASN A 57 -0.27 31.09 17.05
C ASN A 57 -0.52 30.15 15.85
N LYS A 58 -0.70 30.71 14.65
CA LYS A 58 -1.00 29.96 13.41
C LYS A 58 0.25 29.27 12.85
N ALA A 59 0.62 28.13 13.42
CA ALA A 59 1.23 27.06 12.65
C ALA A 59 0.10 26.09 12.30
N PHE A 60 -0.61 26.31 11.18
CA PHE A 60 -1.50 25.27 10.67
C PHE A 60 -0.63 24.07 10.33
N SER A 61 -0.72 22.98 11.10
CA SER A 61 -0.11 21.72 10.68
C SER A 61 -0.73 21.36 9.34
N PRO A 62 0.08 21.28 8.26
CA PRO A 62 -0.46 20.97 6.94
C PRO A 62 -1.14 19.61 7.00
N LEU A 63 -2.38 19.51 6.55
CA LEU A 63 -3.14 18.25 6.58
C LEU A 63 -2.84 17.36 5.36
N TYR A 64 -1.79 17.66 4.60
CA TYR A 64 -1.26 16.82 3.52
C TYR A 64 -0.06 15.99 4.02
N TRP A 65 0.52 15.14 3.17
CA TRP A 65 1.70 14.35 3.50
C TRP A 65 2.87 15.21 4.03
N PRO A 66 3.51 14.90 5.18
CA PRO A 66 3.56 13.60 5.89
C PRO A 66 2.70 13.50 7.16
N THR A 67 1.75 14.41 7.39
CA THR A 67 0.91 14.38 8.61
C THR A 67 0.25 13.02 8.92
N PRO A 68 -0.33 12.29 7.94
CA PRO A 68 -0.96 10.99 8.22
C PRO A 68 -0.01 9.93 8.79
N VAL A 69 1.25 9.92 8.35
CA VAL A 69 2.24 8.95 8.87
C VAL A 69 2.69 9.34 10.27
N HIS A 70 2.80 10.64 10.57
CA HIS A 70 3.09 11.10 11.93
C HIS A 70 1.97 10.75 12.91
N ASP A 71 0.71 10.97 12.53
CA ASP A 71 -0.45 10.60 13.34
C ASP A 71 -0.46 9.08 13.62
N THR A 72 -0.21 8.28 12.57
CA THR A 72 -0.14 6.82 12.66
C THR A 72 0.98 6.34 13.59
N SER A 73 2.19 6.88 13.42
CA SER A 73 3.36 6.50 14.21
C SER A 73 3.18 6.88 15.69
N PHE A 74 2.68 8.08 15.96
CA PHE A 74 2.38 8.54 17.31
C PHE A 74 1.34 7.65 17.99
N ALA A 75 0.22 7.38 17.32
CA ALA A 75 -0.84 6.54 17.86
C ALA A 75 -0.35 5.10 18.12
N PHE A 76 0.46 4.54 17.22
CA PHE A 76 1.05 3.21 17.42
C PHE A 76 1.99 3.18 18.62
N ALA A 77 2.89 4.16 18.75
CA ALA A 77 3.80 4.25 19.90
C ALA A 77 3.01 4.33 21.22
N TRP A 78 1.95 5.13 21.26
CA TRP A 78 1.06 5.23 22.41
C TRP A 78 0.38 3.89 22.73
N LEU A 79 -0.08 3.13 21.72
CA LEU A 79 -0.66 1.79 21.95
C LEU A 79 0.35 0.81 22.55
N ILE A 80 1.58 0.80 22.04
CA ILE A 80 2.65 -0.08 22.55
C ILE A 80 2.98 0.23 24.01
N GLU A 81 3.01 1.52 24.38
CA GLU A 81 3.30 1.96 25.74
C GLU A 81 2.15 1.66 26.73
N ASN A 82 0.90 1.80 26.29
CA ASN A 82 -0.27 1.76 27.19
C ASN A 82 -0.99 0.42 27.23
N PHE A 83 -0.81 -0.46 26.24
CA PHE A 83 -1.44 -1.79 26.20
C PHE A 83 -0.46 -2.98 26.20
N PRO A 84 0.69 -2.93 26.91
CA PRO A 84 1.58 -4.07 26.96
C PRO A 84 0.88 -5.28 27.61
N PRO A 85 1.17 -6.50 27.16
CA PRO A 85 0.65 -7.71 27.79
C PRO A 85 1.16 -7.83 29.23
N PRO A 86 0.44 -8.54 30.12
CA PRO A 86 0.90 -8.83 31.48
C PRO A 86 2.30 -9.44 31.48
N THR A 87 3.06 -9.18 32.55
CA THR A 87 4.48 -9.55 32.68
C THR A 87 4.74 -11.00 32.21
N HIS A 88 5.72 -11.15 31.31
CA HIS A 88 6.13 -12.41 30.65
C HIS A 88 5.23 -12.98 29.54
N LYS A 89 4.06 -12.41 29.26
CA LYS A 89 3.23 -12.85 28.13
C LYS A 89 3.63 -12.16 26.83
N ARG A 90 3.35 -12.84 25.70
CA ARG A 90 3.39 -12.27 24.36
C ARG A 90 1.96 -11.96 23.91
N ARG A 91 1.81 -10.92 23.11
CA ARG A 91 0.55 -10.56 22.46
C ARG A 91 0.86 -10.07 21.07
N ASP A 92 0.25 -10.70 20.09
CA ASP A 92 0.49 -10.36 18.70
C ASP A 92 -0.43 -9.23 18.24
N ILE A 93 0.09 -8.39 17.34
CA ILE A 93 -0.66 -7.31 16.70
C ILE A 93 -0.85 -7.64 15.23
N TYR A 94 -2.10 -7.55 14.77
CA TYR A 94 -2.47 -7.64 13.36
C TYR A 94 -3.05 -6.31 12.91
N ILE A 95 -2.55 -5.76 11.80
CA ILE A 95 -3.06 -4.50 11.27
C ILE A 95 -3.99 -4.80 10.10
N TYR A 96 -5.20 -4.25 10.14
CA TYR A 96 -6.10 -4.19 9.01
C TYR A 96 -6.21 -2.74 8.53
N GLY A 97 -5.97 -2.50 7.24
CA GLY A 97 -6.22 -1.21 6.61
C GLY A 97 -6.92 -1.34 5.27
N SER A 98 -7.67 -0.31 4.89
CA SER A 98 -8.27 -0.21 3.56
C SER A 98 -7.92 1.12 2.88
N TYR A 99 -7.90 1.16 1.54
CA TYR A 99 -7.63 2.39 0.74
C TYR A 99 -6.40 3.18 1.23
N LEU A 100 -6.56 4.44 1.68
CA LEU A 100 -5.44 5.24 2.21
C LEU A 100 -4.87 4.62 3.50
N GLY A 101 -5.75 4.10 4.36
CA GLY A 101 -5.38 3.37 5.57
C GLY A 101 -4.58 2.09 5.29
N ALA A 102 -4.79 1.44 4.14
CA ALA A 102 -4.01 0.28 3.72
C ALA A 102 -2.55 0.66 3.39
N SER A 103 -2.32 1.83 2.80
CA SER A 103 -0.98 2.37 2.56
C SER A 103 -0.24 2.60 3.88
N LEU A 104 -0.91 3.28 4.84
CA LEU A 104 -0.36 3.56 6.17
C LEU A 104 -0.12 2.26 6.96
N ALA A 105 -1.08 1.32 6.92
CA ALA A 105 -0.96 0.01 7.53
C ALA A 105 0.24 -0.77 6.98
N ALA A 106 0.44 -0.74 5.66
CA ALA A 106 1.56 -1.42 5.02
C ALA A 106 2.90 -0.82 5.45
N SER A 107 3.02 0.50 5.45
CA SER A 107 4.23 1.19 5.91
C SER A 107 4.53 0.87 7.37
N LEU A 108 3.54 1.00 8.26
CA LEU A 108 3.67 0.68 9.67
C LEU A 108 4.08 -0.79 9.88
N ALA A 109 3.42 -1.73 9.21
CA ALA A 109 3.74 -3.15 9.33
C ALA A 109 5.16 -3.48 8.83
N LEU A 110 5.64 -2.82 7.78
CA LEU A 110 6.98 -3.05 7.25
C LEU A 110 8.07 -2.48 8.17
N THR A 111 7.80 -1.38 8.88
CA THR A 111 8.79 -0.71 9.73
C THR A 111 8.75 -1.11 11.20
N GLU A 112 7.69 -1.79 11.65
CA GLU A 112 7.49 -2.12 13.07
C GLU A 112 7.29 -3.64 13.32
N ALA A 113 7.43 -4.49 12.29
CA ALA A 113 7.35 -5.96 12.41
C ALA A 113 8.63 -6.58 13.02
N HIS A 114 8.83 -6.35 14.31
CA HIS A 114 9.93 -6.91 15.09
C HIS A 114 9.55 -8.26 15.70
N THR A 115 10.14 -9.37 15.22
CA THR A 115 9.78 -10.73 15.68
C THR A 115 10.12 -11.00 17.15
N HIS A 116 11.15 -10.33 17.67
CA HIS A 116 11.61 -10.51 19.03
C HIS A 116 10.74 -9.75 20.05
N ALA A 117 10.06 -8.67 19.64
CA ALA A 117 9.20 -7.87 20.51
C ALA A 117 8.09 -8.72 21.11
N ARG A 118 7.78 -8.57 22.40
CA ARG A 118 6.71 -9.35 23.06
C ARG A 118 5.32 -8.86 22.67
N PHE A 119 5.21 -7.57 22.39
CA PHE A 119 4.03 -6.91 21.87
C PHE A 119 4.45 -6.20 20.59
N GLY A 120 3.98 -6.69 19.45
CA GLY A 120 4.47 -6.20 18.17
C GLY A 120 3.72 -6.80 17.00
N ILE A 121 3.94 -6.20 15.83
CA ILE A 121 3.22 -6.57 14.62
C ILE A 121 3.70 -7.91 14.11
N ARG A 122 2.73 -8.77 13.77
CA ARG A 122 2.95 -10.07 13.13
C ARG A 122 2.38 -10.14 11.75
N GLY A 123 1.30 -9.39 11.51
CA GLY A 123 0.65 -9.47 10.23
C GLY A 123 -0.05 -8.20 9.76
N LEU A 124 -0.23 -8.17 8.45
CA LEU A 124 -0.83 -7.10 7.68
C LEU A 124 -1.99 -7.67 6.85
N ILE A 125 -3.14 -7.05 6.94
CA ILE A 125 -4.29 -7.28 6.08
C ILE A 125 -4.59 -5.95 5.42
N ALA A 126 -4.54 -5.89 4.10
CA ALA A 126 -4.67 -4.63 3.38
C ALA A 126 -5.63 -4.78 2.21
N TYR A 127 -6.66 -3.94 2.16
CA TYR A 127 -7.73 -3.99 1.16
C TYR A 127 -7.73 -2.75 0.26
N ASN A 128 -7.71 -2.94 -1.07
CA ASN A 128 -7.75 -1.83 -2.05
C ASN A 128 -6.70 -0.73 -1.76
N GLY A 129 -5.52 -1.11 -1.28
CA GLY A 129 -4.46 -0.17 -0.91
C GLY A 129 -3.66 0.35 -2.11
N ILE A 130 -3.08 1.55 -1.93
CA ILE A 130 -2.10 2.12 -2.85
C ILE A 130 -0.71 1.98 -2.23
N TYR A 131 0.11 1.09 -2.75
CA TYR A 131 1.43 0.80 -2.18
C TYR A 131 2.57 1.49 -2.95
N ASN A 132 2.25 2.07 -4.11
CA ASN A 132 3.18 2.83 -4.92
C ASN A 132 2.44 3.96 -5.65
N TRP A 133 2.44 5.15 -5.05
CA TRP A 133 1.81 6.33 -5.62
C TRP A 133 2.51 6.82 -6.89
N THR A 134 3.80 6.51 -7.06
CA THR A 134 4.51 6.86 -8.31
C THR A 134 3.91 6.15 -9.53
N MET A 135 3.08 5.12 -9.35
CA MET A 135 2.36 4.47 -10.45
C MET A 135 1.32 5.37 -11.12
N PHE A 136 0.85 6.44 -10.45
CA PHE A 136 -0.05 7.43 -11.06
C PHE A 136 0.69 8.40 -11.99
N LEU A 137 2.02 8.52 -11.87
CA LEU A 137 2.78 9.47 -12.67
C LEU A 137 2.81 9.03 -14.14
N PRO A 138 2.64 9.97 -15.10
CA PRO A 138 2.62 9.64 -16.54
C PRO A 138 3.87 8.88 -17.01
N ASP A 139 5.02 9.20 -16.43
CA ASP A 139 6.30 8.59 -16.80
C ASP A 139 6.53 7.19 -16.20
N HIS A 140 5.66 6.73 -15.30
CA HIS A 140 5.78 5.41 -14.71
C HIS A 140 5.68 4.32 -15.77
N ARG A 141 6.51 3.27 -15.63
CA ARG A 141 6.59 2.16 -16.60
C ARG A 141 5.24 1.50 -16.88
N ILE A 142 4.33 1.50 -15.90
CA ILE A 142 3.00 0.90 -16.07
C ILE A 142 2.09 1.68 -17.02
N ASN A 143 2.36 2.98 -17.18
CA ASN A 143 1.60 3.89 -18.04
C ASN A 143 2.25 4.04 -19.43
N ARG A 144 3.46 3.52 -19.61
CA ARG A 144 4.17 3.56 -20.89
C ARG A 144 3.90 2.31 -21.73
N PRO A 145 3.77 2.45 -23.07
CA PRO A 145 3.63 1.30 -23.94
C PRO A 145 4.87 0.38 -23.83
N PRO A 146 4.69 -0.95 -23.81
CA PRO A 146 5.80 -1.86 -23.70
C PRO A 146 6.70 -1.74 -24.93
N ARG A 147 7.99 -1.45 -24.72
CA ARG A 147 9.03 -1.24 -25.77
C ARG A 147 9.12 -2.33 -26.86
N ARG A 148 8.51 -3.50 -26.67
CA ARG A 148 8.53 -4.64 -27.59
C ARG A 148 7.21 -4.91 -28.31
N ALA A 149 6.12 -4.24 -27.94
CA ALA A 149 4.86 -4.40 -28.65
C ALA A 149 4.77 -3.34 -29.76
N LYS A 150 4.33 -3.74 -30.96
CA LYS A 150 3.88 -2.82 -32.02
C LYS A 150 2.59 -2.06 -31.64
N ALA A 151 2.18 -2.11 -30.38
CA ALA A 151 1.00 -1.42 -29.86
C ALA A 151 1.39 0.02 -29.54
N THR A 152 0.82 0.96 -30.30
CA THR A 152 1.01 2.40 -30.14
C THR A 152 0.20 2.97 -28.97
N THR A 153 -0.75 2.22 -28.43
CA THR A 153 -1.63 2.69 -27.36
C THR A 153 -1.02 2.44 -25.99
N ALA A 154 -0.90 3.49 -25.19
CA ALA A 154 -0.57 3.38 -23.78
C ALA A 154 -1.55 2.43 -23.07
N PRO A 155 -1.11 1.67 -22.05
CA PRO A 155 -2.02 0.93 -21.18
C PRO A 155 -3.09 1.89 -20.64
N PRO A 156 -4.36 1.46 -20.54
CA PRO A 156 -5.37 2.29 -19.92
C PRO A 156 -4.94 2.60 -18.47
N GLY A 157 -5.04 3.87 -18.10
CA GLY A 157 -4.93 4.29 -16.70
C GLY A 157 -6.10 3.75 -15.87
N PRO A 158 -6.22 4.19 -14.60
CA PRO A 158 -7.40 3.90 -13.80
C PRO A 158 -8.68 4.24 -14.56
N GLN A 159 -9.68 3.35 -14.51
CA GLN A 159 -10.93 3.55 -15.23
C GLN A 159 -11.67 4.78 -14.69
N GLU A 160 -12.15 5.64 -15.58
CA GLU A 160 -12.94 6.81 -15.19
C GLU A 160 -14.14 6.42 -14.31
N GLY A 161 -14.35 7.14 -13.21
CA GLY A 161 -15.36 6.83 -12.20
C GLY A 161 -14.99 5.76 -11.15
N SER A 162 -13.91 4.99 -11.34
CA SER A 162 -13.44 4.01 -10.34
C SER A 162 -12.91 4.69 -9.07
N GLN A 163 -12.89 3.98 -7.94
CA GLN A 163 -12.33 4.48 -6.68
C GLN A 163 -10.85 4.81 -6.83
N LEU A 164 -10.10 4.00 -7.61
CA LEU A 164 -8.70 4.26 -7.89
C LEU A 164 -8.51 5.56 -8.69
N HIS A 165 -9.40 5.85 -9.64
CA HIS A 165 -9.38 7.11 -10.37
C HIS A 165 -9.70 8.30 -9.47
N ARG A 166 -10.69 8.20 -8.58
CA ARG A 166 -10.97 9.26 -7.59
C ARG A 166 -9.75 9.57 -6.73
N LEU A 167 -9.02 8.53 -6.30
CA LEU A 167 -7.76 8.71 -5.54
C LEU A 167 -6.67 9.39 -6.38
N GLN A 168 -6.60 9.10 -7.68
CA GLN A 168 -5.70 9.81 -8.61
C GLN A 168 -6.03 11.29 -8.70
N GLU A 169 -7.32 11.66 -8.78
CA GLU A 169 -7.77 13.05 -8.84
C GLU A 169 -7.44 13.82 -7.55
N GLN A 170 -7.53 13.17 -6.40
CA GLN A 170 -7.21 13.78 -5.09
C GLN A 170 -5.70 13.81 -4.78
N MET A 171 -4.86 13.23 -5.63
CA MET A 171 -3.41 13.12 -5.39
C MET A 171 -2.72 14.47 -5.08
N PRO A 172 -3.03 15.60 -5.78
CA PRO A 172 -2.45 16.90 -5.41
C PRO A 172 -2.84 17.37 -4.01
N ALA A 173 -4.09 17.14 -3.60
CA ALA A 173 -4.57 17.52 -2.27
C ALA A 173 -3.97 16.64 -1.15
N LEU A 174 -3.68 15.37 -1.46
CA LEU A 174 -3.07 14.42 -0.54
C LEU A 174 -1.59 14.72 -0.30
N PHE A 175 -0.85 15.14 -1.34
CA PHE A 175 0.62 15.18 -1.30
C PHE A 175 1.25 16.56 -1.44
N ASP A 176 0.52 17.60 -1.82
CA ASP A 176 1.01 18.97 -2.08
C ASP A 176 2.03 19.07 -3.23
N MET A 177 3.12 18.31 -3.17
CA MET A 177 4.18 18.24 -4.18
C MET A 177 4.39 16.81 -4.71
N PRO A 178 4.73 16.64 -6.00
CA PRO A 178 5.01 15.32 -6.58
C PRO A 178 6.15 14.55 -5.90
N SER A 179 7.13 15.25 -5.33
CA SER A 179 8.24 14.65 -4.57
C SER A 179 7.76 13.77 -3.41
N ASN A 180 6.61 14.11 -2.81
CA ASN A 180 6.08 13.41 -1.64
C ASN A 180 5.53 12.01 -2.01
N LEU A 181 5.23 11.74 -3.29
CA LEU A 181 4.88 10.40 -3.77
C LEU A 181 6.05 9.40 -3.70
N PHE A 182 7.28 9.93 -3.63
CA PHE A 182 8.51 9.15 -3.61
C PHE A 182 8.99 8.81 -2.20
N ASP A 183 8.27 9.26 -1.17
CA ASP A 183 8.51 8.86 0.21
C ASP A 183 8.16 7.37 0.38
N PRO A 184 9.09 6.53 0.89
CA PRO A 184 8.81 5.12 1.15
C PRO A 184 7.65 4.87 2.11
N PHE A 185 7.35 5.79 3.03
CA PHE A 185 6.20 5.65 3.92
C PHE A 185 4.87 5.96 3.22
N ALA A 186 4.88 6.79 2.18
CA ALA A 186 3.71 7.01 1.33
C ALA A 186 3.53 5.83 0.36
N SER A 187 4.63 5.40 -0.24
CA SER A 187 4.73 4.36 -1.25
C SER A 187 5.55 3.16 -0.73
N PRO A 188 4.98 2.29 0.13
CA PRO A 188 5.72 1.18 0.75
C PRO A 188 6.45 0.23 -0.21
N SER A 189 6.08 0.15 -1.50
CA SER A 189 6.88 -0.56 -2.51
C SER A 189 8.32 -0.02 -2.63
N LEU A 190 8.54 1.26 -2.34
CA LEU A 190 9.84 1.92 -2.42
C LEU A 190 10.81 1.50 -1.30
N PHE A 191 10.34 0.83 -0.24
CA PHE A 191 11.26 0.13 0.68
C PHE A 191 12.07 -0.96 -0.05
N PHE A 192 11.53 -1.53 -1.12
CA PHE A 192 12.13 -2.67 -1.83
C PHE A 192 12.84 -2.31 -3.13
N HIS A 193 12.66 -1.09 -3.67
CA HIS A 193 13.29 -0.67 -4.91
C HIS A 193 13.36 0.85 -5.08
N SER A 194 14.32 1.30 -5.88
CA SER A 194 14.31 2.68 -6.38
C SER A 194 13.14 2.90 -7.35
N PRO A 195 12.53 4.10 -7.39
CA PRO A 195 11.38 4.40 -8.24
C PRO A 195 11.70 4.24 -9.74
N GLY A 196 12.96 4.48 -10.13
CA GLY A 196 13.37 4.44 -11.54
C GLY A 196 12.78 5.57 -12.38
N LEU A 197 12.39 6.67 -11.73
CA LEU A 197 11.81 7.87 -12.32
C LEU A 197 12.57 9.10 -11.82
N ILE A 198 12.51 10.16 -12.62
CA ILE A 198 12.87 11.51 -12.17
C ILE A 198 11.64 12.07 -11.45
N VAL A 199 11.84 12.80 -10.36
CA VAL A 199 10.75 13.50 -9.69
C VAL A 199 10.22 14.58 -10.63
N PRO A 200 8.95 14.51 -11.07
CA PRO A 200 8.42 15.50 -12.00
C PRO A 200 8.05 16.80 -11.26
N GLN A 201 7.97 17.90 -12.01
CA GLN A 201 7.50 19.19 -11.47
C GLN A 201 5.97 19.22 -11.28
N SER A 202 5.25 18.33 -11.95
CA SER A 202 3.79 18.25 -11.91
C SER A 202 3.31 16.81 -11.77
N PHE A 203 2.14 16.65 -11.17
CA PHE A 203 1.47 15.35 -10.99
C PHE A 203 0.99 14.72 -12.30
N PHE A 204 0.67 15.55 -13.29
CA PHE A 204 -0.09 15.13 -14.48
C PHE A 204 0.68 15.24 -15.79
N MET A 205 1.88 15.82 -15.76
CA MET A 205 2.70 16.05 -16.94
C MET A 205 3.92 15.14 -16.94
N THR A 206 4.32 14.69 -18.14
CA THR A 206 5.60 14.01 -18.32
C THR A 206 6.74 15.00 -18.17
N VAL A 207 7.93 14.51 -17.78
CA VAL A 207 9.16 15.32 -17.72
C VAL A 207 9.51 15.91 -19.09
N GLU A 208 9.20 15.19 -20.17
CA GLU A 208 9.40 15.67 -21.54
C GLU A 208 8.48 16.86 -21.86
N HIS A 209 7.20 16.79 -21.45
CA HIS A 209 6.26 17.90 -21.67
C HIS A 209 6.58 19.11 -20.79
N SER A 210 7.02 18.91 -19.54
CA SER A 210 7.43 20.04 -18.70
C SER A 210 8.65 20.74 -19.29
N ALA A 211 9.66 19.99 -19.73
CA ALA A 211 10.85 20.57 -20.37
C ALA A 211 10.51 21.35 -21.66
N LEU A 212 9.52 20.88 -22.43
CA LEU A 212 9.06 21.60 -23.63
C LEU A 212 8.43 22.95 -23.26
N ILE A 213 7.64 23.01 -22.19
CA ILE A 213 7.01 24.24 -21.72
C ILE A 213 8.05 25.20 -21.15
N ASP A 214 8.99 24.70 -20.35
CA ASP A 214 10.08 25.50 -19.81
C ASP A 214 10.87 26.17 -20.96
N ASN A 215 11.24 25.40 -21.99
CA ASN A 215 11.91 25.92 -23.19
C ASN A 215 11.09 26.95 -23.98
N MET A 216 9.75 26.86 -23.99
CA MET A 216 8.89 27.86 -24.66
C MET A 216 8.72 29.14 -23.83
N THR A 217 8.98 29.08 -22.53
CA THR A 217 8.79 30.19 -21.58
C THR A 217 10.10 30.87 -21.19
N SER A 218 11.24 30.24 -21.44
CA SER A 218 12.56 30.80 -21.24
C SER A 218 13.04 31.58 -22.46
N ASP A 219 13.57 32.79 -22.26
CA ASP A 219 14.22 33.60 -23.30
C ASP A 219 15.60 33.03 -23.74
N GLU A 220 16.09 31.98 -23.07
CA GLU A 220 17.33 31.28 -23.43
C GLU A 220 17.02 30.02 -24.27
N GLU A 221 17.63 29.90 -25.46
CA GLU A 221 17.59 28.68 -26.27
C GLU A 221 18.43 27.56 -25.60
N ILE A 222 17.87 26.90 -24.59
CA ILE A 222 18.50 25.73 -23.98
C ILE A 222 18.15 24.50 -24.84
N THR A 223 19.13 23.99 -25.58
CA THR A 223 18.99 22.70 -26.28
C THR A 223 18.68 21.59 -25.26
N PRO A 224 17.52 20.91 -25.34
CA PRO A 224 17.12 19.96 -24.31
C PRO A 224 17.96 18.69 -24.45
N ASN A 225 18.92 18.51 -23.55
CA ASN A 225 19.56 17.21 -23.37
C ASN A 225 18.56 16.26 -22.70
N PRO A 226 18.24 15.10 -23.30
CA PRO A 226 17.25 14.19 -22.72
C PRO A 226 17.77 13.66 -21.37
N ILE A 227 17.18 14.10 -20.27
CA ILE A 227 17.52 13.64 -18.93
C ILE A 227 17.12 12.16 -18.85
N LYS A 228 18.13 11.29 -18.78
CA LYS A 228 17.90 9.84 -18.71
C LYS A 228 17.32 9.51 -17.34
N SER A 229 16.15 8.87 -17.32
CA SER A 229 15.56 8.39 -16.07
C SER A 229 16.50 7.41 -15.36
N PRO A 230 16.60 7.47 -14.01
CA PRO A 230 17.44 6.55 -13.27
C PRO A 230 16.95 5.11 -13.46
N ARG A 231 17.86 4.14 -13.32
CA ARG A 231 17.49 2.72 -13.44
C ARG A 231 16.75 2.26 -12.18
N LYS A 232 15.66 1.51 -12.35
CA LYS A 232 15.01 0.78 -11.24
C LYS A 232 16.00 -0.27 -10.73
N SER A 233 16.27 -0.24 -9.43
CA SER A 233 17.18 -1.15 -8.73
C SER A 233 16.47 -1.70 -7.51
N HIS A 234 16.71 -2.98 -7.19
CA HIS A 234 16.14 -3.58 -6.00
C HIS A 234 17.00 -3.26 -4.79
N LEU A 235 16.34 -2.83 -3.71
CA LEU A 235 16.96 -2.56 -2.43
C LEU A 235 16.91 -3.82 -1.57
N VAL A 236 17.85 -3.93 -0.64
CA VAL A 236 17.83 -4.99 0.37
C VAL A 236 16.94 -4.52 1.51
N PHE A 237 15.75 -5.10 1.58
CA PHE A 237 14.80 -4.87 2.66
C PHE A 237 14.30 -6.21 3.21
N PRO A 238 14.09 -6.37 4.53
CA PRO A 238 14.49 -5.42 5.57
C PRO A 238 16.02 -5.22 5.59
N PRO A 239 16.53 -4.09 6.10
CA PRO A 239 17.98 -3.88 6.22
C PRO A 239 18.62 -5.02 7.01
N ARG A 240 19.78 -5.54 6.55
CA ARG A 240 20.42 -6.76 7.11
C ARG A 240 20.75 -6.66 8.60
N GLN A 241 21.03 -5.45 9.09
CA GLN A 241 21.35 -5.19 10.49
C GLN A 241 20.11 -4.89 11.34
N SER A 242 18.93 -4.84 10.73
CA SER A 242 17.68 -4.62 11.47
C SER A 242 17.11 -5.95 11.99
N THR A 243 16.31 -5.86 13.03
CA THR A 243 15.56 -7.00 13.59
C THR A 243 14.18 -7.17 12.93
N LEU A 244 13.91 -6.41 11.87
CA LEU A 244 12.66 -6.44 11.13
C LEU A 244 12.57 -7.70 10.28
N LYS A 245 11.33 -8.20 10.14
CA LYS A 245 10.99 -9.26 9.20
C LYS A 245 9.81 -8.84 8.35
N ILE A 246 9.68 -9.48 7.20
CA ILE A 246 8.47 -9.36 6.40
C ILE A 246 7.31 -10.00 7.17
N PRO A 247 6.24 -9.25 7.51
CA PRO A 247 5.11 -9.77 8.27
C PRO A 247 4.28 -10.76 7.43
N ASP A 248 3.51 -11.62 8.10
CA ASP A 248 2.46 -12.40 7.43
C ASP A 248 1.47 -11.43 6.80
N THR A 249 1.22 -11.54 5.50
CA THR A 249 0.51 -10.51 4.73
C THR A 249 -0.61 -11.10 3.90
N LEU A 250 -1.78 -10.45 3.95
CA LEU A 250 -2.92 -10.69 3.08
C LEU A 250 -3.29 -9.40 2.35
N LEU A 251 -3.02 -9.34 1.05
CA LEU A 251 -3.43 -8.22 0.20
C LEU A 251 -4.72 -8.60 -0.52
N LEU A 252 -5.80 -7.89 -0.24
CA LEU A 252 -7.10 -8.04 -0.88
C LEU A 252 -7.33 -6.90 -1.86
N PHE A 253 -7.94 -7.20 -3.00
CA PHE A 253 -8.28 -6.18 -3.99
C PHE A 253 -9.57 -6.53 -4.70
N ASP A 254 -10.25 -5.49 -5.14
CA ASP A 254 -11.34 -5.58 -6.10
C ASP A 254 -10.78 -5.57 -7.52
N SER A 255 -11.35 -6.44 -8.34
CA SER A 255 -11.16 -6.43 -9.78
C SER A 255 -11.93 -5.28 -10.41
N ALA A 256 -11.30 -4.63 -11.39
CA ALA A 256 -11.97 -3.60 -12.18
C ALA A 256 -13.26 -4.15 -12.83
N PRO A 257 -14.31 -3.32 -12.98
CA PRO A 257 -15.54 -3.73 -13.66
C PRO A 257 -15.22 -4.34 -15.03
N LEU A 258 -15.83 -5.49 -15.34
CA LEU A 258 -15.63 -6.11 -16.65
C LEU A 258 -16.13 -5.16 -17.74
N PRO A 259 -15.32 -4.81 -18.75
CA PRO A 259 -15.83 -4.07 -19.90
C PRO A 259 -16.92 -4.90 -20.59
N VAL A 260 -17.97 -4.22 -21.05
CA VAL A 260 -19.10 -4.83 -21.78
C VAL A 260 -18.54 -5.78 -22.85
N PRO A 261 -18.96 -7.06 -22.88
CA PRO A 261 -18.35 -8.05 -23.76
C PRO A 261 -18.55 -7.66 -25.22
N LYS A 262 -17.45 -7.39 -25.93
CA LYS A 262 -17.48 -7.40 -27.40
C LYS A 262 -17.69 -8.86 -27.85
N PRO A 263 -18.62 -9.14 -28.77
CA PRO A 263 -18.86 -10.49 -29.26
C PRO A 263 -17.57 -11.01 -29.92
N THR A 264 -16.95 -12.02 -29.34
CA THR A 264 -15.75 -12.67 -29.91
C THR A 264 -16.07 -14.12 -30.23
N THR A 265 -16.04 -14.44 -31.52
CA THR A 265 -16.44 -15.72 -32.14
C THR A 265 -15.37 -16.80 -32.12
N LYS A 266 -14.54 -16.90 -31.06
CA LYS A 266 -13.48 -17.91 -31.02
C LYS A 266 -13.58 -18.83 -29.80
N PRO A 267 -13.66 -20.17 -30.00
CA PRO A 267 -13.71 -21.12 -28.89
C PRO A 267 -12.35 -21.11 -28.17
N LYS A 268 -12.35 -20.86 -26.86
CA LYS A 268 -11.15 -20.91 -26.02
C LYS A 268 -11.04 -22.28 -25.36
N SER A 269 -10.01 -23.04 -25.70
CA SER A 269 -9.68 -24.33 -25.07
C SER A 269 -9.40 -24.16 -23.58
N ALA A 270 -9.94 -25.06 -22.76
CA ALA A 270 -9.69 -25.16 -21.33
C ALA A 270 -8.27 -25.67 -21.05
N ARG A 271 -7.33 -24.76 -20.83
CA ARG A 271 -6.09 -25.06 -20.11
C ARG A 271 -5.89 -23.97 -19.07
N ALA A 272 -5.59 -24.36 -17.83
CA ALA A 272 -5.36 -23.44 -16.71
C ALA A 272 -4.29 -22.42 -17.10
N ARG A 273 -4.73 -21.24 -17.53
CA ARG A 273 -3.84 -20.14 -17.89
C ARG A 273 -3.25 -19.62 -16.58
N LYS A 274 -1.91 -19.62 -16.47
CA LYS A 274 -1.22 -18.74 -15.52
C LYS A 274 -1.87 -17.36 -15.63
N ARG A 275 -2.42 -16.84 -14.53
CA ARG A 275 -3.07 -15.51 -14.48
C ARG A 275 -2.08 -14.53 -15.13
N ALA A 276 -2.51 -13.87 -16.21
CA ALA A 276 -1.67 -12.90 -16.90
C ALA A 276 -1.37 -11.75 -15.93
N LYS A 277 -0.16 -11.16 -16.00
CA LYS A 277 0.15 -9.97 -15.19
C LYS A 277 -0.92 -8.89 -15.44
N PRO A 278 -1.36 -8.18 -14.39
CA PRO A 278 -2.38 -7.15 -14.52
C PRO A 278 -1.93 -6.10 -15.54
N LYS A 279 -2.87 -5.67 -16.38
CA LYS A 279 -2.63 -4.65 -17.41
C LYS A 279 -3.11 -3.30 -16.90
N GLY A 280 -2.24 -2.30 -16.96
CA GLY A 280 -2.57 -0.95 -16.51
C GLY A 280 -2.55 -0.80 -14.98
N HIS A 281 -2.88 0.39 -14.51
CA HIS A 281 -2.89 0.72 -13.09
C HIS A 281 -4.24 0.36 -12.48
N SER A 282 -4.24 -0.66 -11.62
CA SER A 282 -5.40 -1.15 -10.86
C SER A 282 -5.02 -1.49 -9.42
N PHE A 283 -5.99 -1.73 -8.54
CA PHE A 283 -5.73 -2.28 -7.19
C PHE A 283 -5.07 -3.65 -7.26
N GLU A 284 -5.44 -4.50 -8.24
CA GLU A 284 -4.74 -5.76 -8.53
C GLU A 284 -3.26 -5.51 -8.82
N ALA A 285 -2.93 -4.51 -9.67
CA ALA A 285 -1.55 -4.18 -10.01
C ALA A 285 -0.74 -3.70 -8.80
N GLN A 286 -1.34 -2.87 -7.95
CA GLN A 286 -0.74 -2.40 -6.70
C GLN A 286 -0.45 -3.56 -5.75
N ALA A 287 -1.45 -4.41 -5.47
CA ALA A 287 -1.30 -5.57 -4.59
C ALA A 287 -0.30 -6.59 -5.15
N ALA A 288 -0.34 -6.86 -6.45
CA ALA A 288 0.58 -7.78 -7.10
C ALA A 288 2.03 -7.28 -7.07
N GLU A 289 2.28 -5.98 -7.28
CA GLU A 289 3.62 -5.40 -7.20
C GLU A 289 4.19 -5.55 -5.78
N LEU A 290 3.46 -5.08 -4.76
CA LEU A 290 3.92 -5.17 -3.38
C LEU A 290 4.18 -6.63 -2.96
N ALA A 291 3.27 -7.55 -3.31
CA ALA A 291 3.47 -8.97 -3.01
C ALA A 291 4.70 -9.57 -3.71
N GLU A 292 4.95 -9.23 -4.98
CA GLU A 292 6.14 -9.69 -5.70
C GLU A 292 7.43 -9.20 -5.00
N LEU A 293 7.44 -7.96 -4.52
CA LEU A 293 8.56 -7.37 -3.79
C LEU A 293 8.79 -8.01 -2.42
N MET A 294 7.73 -8.18 -1.63
CA MET A 294 7.81 -8.82 -0.31
C MET A 294 8.23 -10.29 -0.42
N ARG A 295 7.66 -11.05 -1.36
CA ARG A 295 8.05 -12.45 -1.61
C ARG A 295 9.50 -12.58 -2.03
N ARG A 296 9.96 -11.67 -2.90
CA ARG A 296 11.37 -11.61 -3.30
C ARG A 296 12.27 -11.32 -2.11
N SER A 297 11.88 -10.38 -1.24
CA SER A 297 12.61 -10.10 0.00
C SER A 297 12.74 -11.34 0.87
N VAL A 298 11.64 -12.06 1.12
CA VAL A 298 11.66 -13.33 1.88
C VAL A 298 12.63 -14.33 1.24
N ASN A 299 12.55 -14.54 -0.07
CA ASN A 299 13.41 -15.52 -0.76
C ASN A 299 14.90 -15.12 -0.79
N VAL A 300 15.19 -13.86 -1.12
CA VAL A 300 16.55 -13.40 -1.44
C VAL A 300 17.29 -12.84 -0.23
N VAL A 301 16.57 -12.28 0.74
CA VAL A 301 17.16 -11.68 1.94
C VAL A 301 17.08 -12.67 3.10
N GLU A 302 15.88 -13.14 3.45
CA GLU A 302 15.70 -13.99 4.64
C GLU A 302 16.14 -15.44 4.41
N LEU A 303 15.57 -16.12 3.41
CA LEU A 303 15.81 -17.55 3.19
C LEU A 303 17.22 -17.82 2.67
N LYS A 304 17.74 -16.97 1.77
CA LYS A 304 19.13 -17.09 1.26
C LYS A 304 20.19 -16.86 2.35
N GLU A 305 19.91 -16.06 3.37
CA GLU A 305 20.81 -15.95 4.52
C GLU A 305 20.73 -17.19 5.40
N ARG A 306 19.53 -17.72 5.65
CA ARG A 306 19.33 -18.95 6.44
C ARG A 306 19.90 -20.20 5.78
N SER A 307 19.86 -20.30 4.45
CA SER A 307 20.41 -21.46 3.72
C SER A 307 21.92 -21.64 3.87
N LYS A 308 22.63 -20.68 4.47
CA LYS A 308 24.04 -20.83 4.83
C LYS A 308 24.24 -21.66 6.09
N TRP A 309 23.20 -21.85 6.89
CA TRP A 309 23.24 -22.45 8.22
C TRP A 309 22.26 -23.62 8.37
N ASP A 310 21.11 -23.55 7.68
CA ASP A 310 20.03 -24.54 7.75
C ASP A 310 20.04 -25.43 6.48
N GLU A 311 20.33 -26.73 6.62
CA GLU A 311 20.29 -27.69 5.50
C GLU A 311 18.85 -27.92 4.95
N ASP A 312 17.83 -27.72 5.80
CA ASP A 312 16.42 -27.95 5.47
C ASP A 312 15.72 -26.81 4.72
N VAL A 313 16.41 -25.71 4.37
CA VAL A 313 15.77 -24.54 3.72
C VAL A 313 15.11 -24.92 2.38
N HIS A 314 15.59 -25.97 1.72
CA HIS A 314 15.00 -26.49 0.48
C HIS A 314 13.59 -27.06 0.64
N THR A 315 13.13 -27.37 1.86
CA THR A 315 11.73 -27.81 2.12
C THR A 315 10.73 -26.65 2.13
N ARG A 316 11.20 -25.40 2.17
CA ARG A 316 10.38 -24.18 2.28
C ARG A 316 10.11 -23.48 0.95
N VAL A 317 10.00 -24.25 -0.15
CA VAL A 317 9.89 -23.74 -1.53
C VAL A 317 8.78 -22.68 -1.70
N ASP A 318 7.70 -22.78 -0.91
CA ASP A 318 6.54 -21.88 -0.98
C ASP A 318 6.38 -20.95 0.23
N GLU A 319 7.38 -20.82 1.11
CA GLU A 319 7.25 -20.01 2.34
C GLU A 319 6.93 -18.55 2.05
N ALA A 320 7.55 -17.96 1.02
CA ALA A 320 7.22 -16.60 0.60
C ALA A 320 5.76 -16.46 0.13
N ILE A 321 5.23 -17.47 -0.59
CA ILE A 321 3.83 -17.48 -1.07
C ILE A 321 2.87 -17.70 0.09
N ARG A 322 3.22 -18.59 1.03
CA ARG A 322 2.45 -18.85 2.25
C ARG A 322 2.32 -17.58 3.10
N ARG A 323 3.44 -16.87 3.28
CA ARG A 323 3.58 -15.65 4.09
C ARG A 323 2.88 -14.46 3.47
N VAL A 324 3.03 -14.25 2.16
CA VAL A 324 2.45 -13.09 1.46
C VAL A 324 1.43 -13.57 0.45
N ARG A 325 0.14 -13.45 0.79
CA ARG A 325 -0.99 -13.88 -0.04
C ARG A 325 -1.67 -12.69 -0.70
N VAL A 326 -2.23 -12.93 -1.87
CA VAL A 326 -2.96 -11.95 -2.69
C VAL A 326 -4.30 -12.57 -3.06
N VAL A 327 -5.40 -11.90 -2.77
CA VAL A 327 -6.77 -12.42 -2.93
C VAL A 327 -7.63 -11.40 -3.65
N ASP A 328 -8.33 -11.89 -4.67
CA ASP A 328 -9.35 -11.15 -5.42
C ASP A 328 -10.68 -11.34 -4.69
N VAL A 329 -11.30 -10.25 -4.24
CA VAL A 329 -12.51 -10.29 -3.39
C VAL A 329 -13.79 -9.88 -4.11
N GLY A 330 -13.72 -9.76 -5.44
CA GLY A 330 -14.87 -9.51 -6.30
C GLY A 330 -14.68 -8.31 -7.21
N LEU A 331 -15.79 -7.87 -7.81
CA LEU A 331 -15.81 -6.64 -8.60
C LEU A 331 -15.89 -5.42 -7.68
N GLU A 332 -15.28 -4.32 -8.12
CA GLU A 332 -15.36 -3.03 -7.44
C GLU A 332 -16.82 -2.60 -7.26
N ARG A 333 -17.12 -2.09 -6.06
CA ARG A 333 -18.45 -1.61 -5.65
C ARG A 333 -18.38 -0.14 -5.28
N ASP A 334 -19.53 0.50 -5.20
CA ASP A 334 -19.62 1.89 -4.73
C ASP A 334 -19.24 2.02 -3.25
N SER A 335 -19.48 0.98 -2.46
CA SER A 335 -19.07 0.96 -1.05
C SER A 335 -17.58 0.66 -0.88
N THR A 336 -16.97 1.31 0.10
CA THR A 336 -15.57 1.09 0.50
C THR A 336 -15.45 -0.04 1.52
N GLU A 337 -16.55 -0.71 1.84
CA GLU A 337 -16.59 -1.84 2.76
C GLU A 337 -16.09 -3.11 2.07
N LEU A 338 -15.42 -3.97 2.83
CA LEU A 338 -14.97 -5.27 2.35
C LEU A 338 -16.18 -6.17 2.00
N SER A 339 -16.08 -6.98 0.96
CA SER A 339 -17.16 -7.91 0.59
C SER A 339 -17.27 -9.05 1.60
N ASP A 340 -18.40 -9.77 1.61
CA ASP A 340 -18.55 -10.95 2.47
C ASP A 340 -17.46 -11.99 2.15
N VAL A 341 -17.15 -12.18 0.86
CA VAL A 341 -16.03 -13.01 0.40
C VAL A 341 -14.70 -12.54 0.97
N GLY A 342 -14.47 -11.22 1.02
CA GLY A 342 -13.29 -10.65 1.66
C GLY A 342 -13.27 -10.86 3.18
N CYS A 343 -14.41 -10.66 3.86
CA CYS A 343 -14.54 -10.90 5.29
C CYS A 343 -14.24 -12.36 5.66
N ASP A 344 -14.74 -13.32 4.86
CA ASP A 344 -14.47 -14.74 5.03
C ASP A 344 -13.00 -15.08 4.80
N ALA A 345 -12.39 -14.48 3.77
CA ALA A 345 -10.97 -14.64 3.48
C ALA A 345 -10.09 -14.12 4.64
N VAL A 346 -10.44 -12.96 5.21
CA VAL A 346 -9.73 -12.39 6.37
C VAL A 346 -9.92 -13.24 7.61
N THR A 347 -11.14 -13.70 7.88
CA THR A 347 -11.44 -14.54 9.06
C THR A 347 -10.68 -15.87 8.99
N THR A 348 -10.77 -16.56 7.86
CA THR A 348 -10.00 -17.78 7.59
C THR A 348 -8.51 -17.54 7.72
N TRP A 349 -8.03 -16.37 7.27
CA TRP A 349 -6.63 -16.02 7.42
C TRP A 349 -6.28 -15.86 8.91
N LEU A 350 -7.01 -15.06 9.69
CA LEU A 350 -6.73 -14.86 11.12
C LEU A 350 -6.78 -16.14 11.94
N GLU A 351 -7.68 -17.09 11.64
CA GLU A 351 -7.80 -18.37 12.36
C GLU A 351 -6.60 -19.31 12.18
N ASN A 352 -5.85 -19.13 11.10
CA ASN A 352 -4.67 -19.94 10.80
C ASN A 352 -3.38 -19.37 11.43
N ARG A 353 -3.47 -18.44 12.39
CA ARG A 353 -2.31 -17.76 13.00
C ARG A 353 -2.31 -17.83 14.52
#